data_AF-A0A940EVK3-F1
#
_entry.id   AF-A0A940EVK3-F1
#
_cell.length_a   1.000
_cell.length_b   1.000
_cell.length_c   1.000
_cell.angle_alpha   90.00
_cell.angle_beta   90.00
_cell.angle_gamma   90.00
#
_symmetry.space_group_name_H-M   'P 1'
#
loop_
_entity.id
_entity.type
_entity.pdbx_description
1 polymer ?
#
loop_
_entity_poly.entity_id
_entity_poly.type
_entity_poly.pdbx_seq_one_letter_code
_entity_poly.pdbx_strand_id
1 'polypeptide(L)'
;MKSDFSSYWFTPESFHQRAEQFSEWRWRLLMWSALCFTLYLLLSSQVSTKTPDALVWLTLFILFSALQALVLGSFVFFFRKLPSTQANSRFWFTFYRSVEWCETLLFTFLLPLPALTFVYALYQAWL
;
A
#
# COMPACT_ATOMS: atom_id res chain seq x y z
N MET A 1 21.04 14.45 -24.51
CA MET A 1 19.81 15.16 -24.86
C MET A 1 18.89 15.06 -23.65
N LYS A 2 18.88 16.12 -22.83
CA LYS A 2 18.21 16.20 -21.54
C LYS A 2 16.78 16.65 -21.81
N SER A 3 15.83 15.73 -21.85
CA SER A 3 14.41 16.07 -22.00
C SER A 3 13.84 16.35 -20.62
N ASP A 4 13.70 17.64 -20.31
CA ASP A 4 12.84 18.15 -19.25
C ASP A 4 11.40 17.67 -19.49
N PHE A 5 10.99 16.63 -18.78
CA PHE A 5 9.57 16.36 -18.48
C PHE A 5 9.33 16.77 -17.04
N SER A 6 9.05 18.05 -16.88
CA SER A 6 8.07 18.61 -15.95
C SER A 6 7.49 17.64 -14.93
N SER A 7 7.85 17.80 -13.65
CA SER A 7 6.91 17.91 -12.52
C SER A 7 5.62 17.05 -12.52
N TYR A 8 5.67 15.77 -12.90
CA TYR A 8 4.54 14.85 -12.69
C TYR A 8 4.85 13.91 -11.53
N TRP A 9 4.19 14.15 -10.39
CA TRP A 9 4.35 13.39 -9.14
C TRP A 9 3.77 11.96 -9.22
N PHE A 10 3.00 11.65 -10.26
CA PHE A 10 2.29 10.39 -10.50
C PHE A 10 2.77 9.71 -11.78
N THR A 11 4.07 9.47 -11.87
CA THR A 11 4.68 8.69 -12.96
C THR A 11 5.25 7.38 -12.42
N PRO A 12 5.28 6.30 -13.23
CA PRO A 12 5.90 5.03 -12.84
C PRO A 12 7.33 5.20 -12.32
N GLU A 13 8.09 6.12 -12.91
CA GLU A 13 9.47 6.45 -12.52
C GLU A 13 9.55 7.10 -11.13
N SER A 14 8.64 8.04 -10.83
CA SER A 14 8.57 8.68 -9.50
C SER A 14 8.14 7.69 -8.40
N PHE A 15 7.33 6.69 -8.76
CA PHE A 15 6.92 5.61 -7.87
C PHE A 15 8.06 4.62 -7.65
N HIS A 16 8.83 4.31 -8.70
CA HIS A 16 10.04 3.50 -8.63
C HIS A 16 11.10 4.13 -7.71
N GLN A 17 11.39 5.43 -7.86
CA GLN A 17 12.35 6.13 -7.00
C GLN A 17 11.95 6.07 -5.52
N ARG A 18 10.66 6.25 -5.21
CA ARG A 18 10.15 6.11 -3.84
C ARG A 18 10.25 4.66 -3.35
N ALA A 19 9.89 3.69 -4.17
CA ALA A 19 9.99 2.27 -3.82
C ALA A 19 11.44 1.82 -3.56
N GLU A 20 12.40 2.36 -4.29
CA GLU A 20 13.83 2.05 -4.12
C GLU A 20 14.33 2.52 -2.74
N GLN A 21 13.94 3.72 -2.30
CA GLN A 21 14.28 4.25 -0.97
C GLN A 21 13.76 3.38 0.17
N PHE A 22 12.57 2.79 0.02
CA PHE A 22 11.95 1.92 1.04
C PHE A 22 12.22 0.41 0.83
N SER A 23 13.09 0.05 -0.11
CA SER A 23 13.30 -1.34 -0.54
C SER A 23 13.81 -2.26 0.56
N GLU A 24 14.64 -1.76 1.47
CA GLU A 24 15.16 -2.51 2.63
C GLU A 24 14.06 -2.89 3.63
N TRP A 25 12.99 -2.11 3.70
CA TRP A 25 11.92 -2.29 4.70
C TRP A 25 10.78 -3.18 4.21
N ARG A 26 10.79 -3.59 2.93
CA ARG A 26 9.68 -4.33 2.29
C ARG A 26 9.26 -5.57 3.06
N TRP A 27 10.21 -6.43 3.43
CA TRP A 27 9.93 -7.69 4.11
C TRP A 27 9.48 -7.44 5.55
N ARG A 28 10.04 -6.41 6.18
CA ARG A 28 9.63 -5.98 7.51
C ARG A 28 8.18 -5.53 7.48
N LEU A 29 7.80 -4.67 6.52
CA LEU A 29 6.42 -4.19 6.35
C LEU A 29 5.44 -5.34 6.10
N LEU A 30 5.80 -6.30 5.24
CA LEU A 30 4.96 -7.48 4.99
C LEU A 30 4.83 -8.37 6.23
N MET A 31 5.93 -8.65 6.94
CA MET A 31 5.89 -9.43 8.19
C MET A 31 5.08 -8.71 9.27
N TRP A 32 5.24 -7.40 9.42
CA TRP A 32 4.44 -6.60 10.35
C TRP A 32 2.96 -6.63 10.00
N SER A 33 2.61 -6.53 8.71
CA SER A 33 1.22 -6.65 8.27
C SER A 33 0.63 -8.02 8.62
N ALA A 34 1.36 -9.09 8.33
CA ALA A 34 0.93 -10.45 8.63
C ALA A 34 0.74 -10.67 10.14
N LEU A 35 1.71 -10.19 10.95
CA LEU A 35 1.64 -10.27 12.41
C LEU A 35 0.44 -9.49 12.96
N CYS A 36 0.22 -8.26 12.49
CA CYS A 36 -0.94 -7.46 12.89
C CYS A 36 -2.27 -8.11 12.47
N PHE A 37 -2.34 -8.73 11.29
CA PHE A 37 -3.52 -9.50 10.87
C PHE A 37 -3.77 -10.71 11.79
N THR A 38 -2.74 -11.47 12.14
CA THR A 38 -2.86 -12.58 13.09
C THR A 38 -3.33 -12.07 14.46
N LEU A 39 -2.74 -10.97 14.93
CA LEU A 39 -3.14 -10.34 16.20
C LEU A 39 -4.61 -9.87 16.16
N TYR A 40 -5.04 -9.26 15.05
CA TYR A 40 -6.43 -8.86 14.83
C TYR A 40 -7.38 -10.06 14.88
N LEU A 41 -7.05 -11.18 14.22
CA LEU A 41 -7.89 -12.38 14.25
C LEU A 41 -8.03 -12.94 15.68
N LEU A 42 -6.93 -12.95 16.44
CA LEU A 42 -6.95 -13.35 17.84
C LEU A 42 -7.82 -12.42 18.69
N LEU A 43 -7.64 -11.09 18.57
CA LEU A 43 -8.46 -10.12 19.30
C LEU A 43 -9.93 -10.22 18.90
N SER A 44 -10.23 -10.25 17.61
CA SER A 44 -11.59 -10.37 17.08
C SER A 44 -12.29 -11.64 17.53
N SER A 45 -11.57 -12.74 17.78
CA SER A 45 -12.15 -13.97 18.33
C SER A 45 -12.59 -13.84 19.80
N GLN A 46 -12.00 -12.90 20.53
CA GLN A 46 -12.29 -12.63 21.94
C GLN A 46 -13.29 -11.47 22.11
N VAL A 47 -13.58 -10.72 21.04
CA VAL A 47 -14.56 -9.63 21.07
C VAL A 47 -15.96 -10.22 21.21
N SER A 48 -16.59 -9.93 22.34
CA SER A 48 -17.98 -10.26 22.64
C SER A 48 -18.81 -8.98 22.79
N THR A 49 -20.13 -9.08 22.94
CA THR A 49 -21.04 -7.91 23.04
C THR A 49 -20.82 -7.05 24.28
N LYS A 50 -20.00 -7.49 25.25
CA LYS A 50 -19.62 -6.73 26.46
C LYS A 50 -18.20 -6.14 26.41
N THR A 51 -17.55 -6.17 25.25
CA THR A 51 -16.17 -5.66 25.14
C THR A 51 -16.16 -4.14 25.29
N PRO A 52 -15.28 -3.56 26.12
CA PRO A 52 -15.20 -2.10 26.25
C PRO A 52 -14.81 -1.46 24.92
N ASP A 53 -15.41 -0.31 24.61
CA ASP A 53 -15.24 0.39 23.33
C ASP A 53 -13.76 0.63 22.98
N ALA A 54 -12.93 0.92 23.98
CA ALA A 54 -11.49 1.11 23.80
C ALA A 54 -10.79 -0.10 23.15
N LEU A 55 -11.21 -1.33 23.45
CA LEU A 55 -10.66 -2.54 22.83
C LEU A 55 -11.09 -2.67 21.37
N VAL A 56 -12.30 -2.24 21.03
CA VAL A 56 -12.81 -2.24 19.65
C VAL A 56 -12.01 -1.24 18.81
N TRP A 57 -11.77 -0.04 19.35
CA TRP A 57 -10.92 0.97 18.71
C TRP A 57 -9.49 0.49 18.48
N LEU A 58 -8.89 -0.17 19.48
CA LEU A 58 -7.57 -0.76 19.35
C LEU A 58 -7.54 -1.84 18.25
N THR A 59 -8.57 -2.68 18.20
CA THR A 59 -8.69 -3.75 17.20
C THR A 59 -8.82 -3.16 15.79
N LEU A 60 -9.63 -2.12 15.61
CA LEU A 60 -9.74 -1.37 14.34
C LEU A 60 -8.40 -0.73 13.96
N PHE A 61 -7.73 -0.06 14.90
CA PHE A 61 -6.43 0.56 14.65
C PHE A 61 -5.39 -0.46 14.17
N ILE A 62 -5.33 -1.63 14.80
CA ILE A 62 -4.44 -2.73 14.38
C ILE A 62 -4.79 -3.20 12.97
N LEU A 63 -6.07 -3.35 12.64
CA LEU A 63 -6.53 -3.77 11.31
C LEU A 63 -6.13 -2.77 10.23
N PHE A 64 -6.41 -1.48 10.42
CA PHE A 64 -6.08 -0.44 9.45
C PHE A 64 -4.57 -0.25 9.31
N SER A 65 -3.81 -0.36 10.41
CA SER A 65 -2.35 -0.35 10.37
C SER A 65 -1.79 -1.56 9.60
N ALA A 66 -2.39 -2.76 9.77
CA ALA A 66 -2.01 -3.95 9.02
C ALA A 66 -2.24 -3.76 7.51
N LEU A 67 -3.43 -3.24 7.14
CA LEU A 67 -3.78 -2.93 5.76
C LEU A 67 -2.85 -1.88 5.14
N GLN A 68 -2.57 -0.79 5.85
CA GLN A 68 -1.67 0.26 5.37
C GLN A 68 -0.25 -0.28 5.17
N ALA A 69 0.28 -1.08 6.11
CA ALA A 69 1.58 -1.71 5.99
C ALA A 69 1.64 -2.71 4.81
N LEU A 70 0.55 -3.44 4.56
CA LEU A 70 0.44 -4.36 3.44
C LEU A 70 0.43 -3.62 2.09
N VAL A 71 -0.34 -2.53 1.98
CA VAL A 71 -0.38 -1.68 0.78
C VAL A 71 0.99 -1.04 0.50
N LEU A 72 1.67 -0.56 1.54
CA LEU A 72 3.03 -0.04 1.42
C LEU A 72 4.04 -1.12 1.02
N GLY A 73 3.94 -2.32 1.61
CA GLY A 73 4.80 -3.46 1.28
C GLY A 73 4.61 -3.93 -0.17
N SER A 74 3.37 -4.02 -0.64
CA SER A 74 3.07 -4.38 -2.03
C SER A 74 3.50 -3.30 -3.01
N PHE A 75 3.28 -2.02 -2.70
CA PHE A 75 3.79 -0.88 -3.48
C PHE A 75 5.30 -1.00 -3.72
N VAL A 76 6.08 -1.22 -2.65
CA VAL A 76 7.53 -1.37 -2.77
C VAL A 76 7.90 -2.61 -3.60
N PHE A 77 7.12 -3.69 -3.50
CA PHE A 77 7.38 -4.91 -4.26
C PHE A 77 7.18 -4.72 -5.77
N PHE A 78 6.07 -4.10 -6.19
CA PHE A 78 5.73 -3.89 -7.60
C PHE A 78 6.63 -2.85 -8.26
N PHE A 79 6.79 -1.67 -7.65
CA PHE A 79 7.54 -0.59 -8.29
C PHE A 79 9.06 -0.75 -8.21
N ARG A 80 9.62 -1.66 -7.40
CA ARG A 80 11.09 -1.83 -7.31
C ARG A 80 11.72 -2.37 -8.59
N LYS A 81 11.00 -3.16 -9.40
CA LYS A 81 11.53 -3.70 -10.67
C LYS A 81 10.57 -3.34 -11.79
N LEU A 82 10.89 -2.30 -12.55
CA LEU A 82 10.16 -1.92 -13.75
C LEU A 82 10.43 -2.94 -14.87
N PRO A 83 9.46 -3.78 -15.28
CA PRO A 83 9.66 -4.75 -16.34
C PRO A 83 9.93 -4.10 -17.72
N SER A 84 9.49 -2.85 -17.93
CA SER A 84 9.75 -2.13 -19.18
C SER A 84 11.23 -1.88 -19.46
N THR A 85 12.09 -1.83 -18.44
CA THR A 85 13.54 -1.61 -18.62
C THR A 85 14.30 -2.87 -19.04
N GLN A 86 13.67 -4.04 -18.94
CA GLN A 86 14.27 -5.35 -19.30
C GLN A 86 13.75 -5.91 -20.63
N ALA A 87 12.77 -5.25 -21.25
CA ALA A 87 12.13 -5.74 -22.47
C ALA A 87 12.98 -5.44 -23.71
N ASN A 88 13.46 -6.50 -24.38
CA ASN A 88 14.36 -6.41 -25.54
C ASN A 88 13.66 -6.09 -26.87
N SER A 89 12.32 -6.06 -26.89
CA SER A 89 11.55 -5.82 -28.12
C SER A 89 10.40 -4.83 -27.92
N ARG A 90 10.10 -4.10 -29.00
CA ARG A 90 9.20 -2.93 -29.00
C ARG A 90 7.77 -3.26 -28.56
N PHE A 91 7.29 -4.47 -28.85
CA PHE A 91 5.95 -4.92 -28.44
C PHE A 91 5.86 -5.15 -26.93
N TRP A 92 6.84 -5.88 -26.37
CA TRP A 92 6.88 -6.17 -24.93
C TRP A 92 7.08 -4.89 -24.11
N PHE A 93 7.88 -3.95 -24.61
CA PHE A 93 8.04 -2.64 -23.97
C PHE A 93 6.71 -1.90 -23.78
N THR A 94 5.91 -1.76 -24.86
CA THR A 94 4.63 -1.04 -24.80
C THR A 94 3.62 -1.75 -23.89
N PHE A 95 3.58 -3.08 -23.93
CA PHE A 95 2.70 -3.85 -23.04
C PHE A 95 3.06 -3.64 -21.56
N TYR A 96 4.33 -3.82 -21.20
CA TYR A 96 4.79 -3.61 -19.83
C TYR A 96 4.61 -2.17 -19.36
N ARG A 97 4.81 -1.20 -20.26
CA ARG A 97 4.57 0.20 -19.95
C ARG A 97 3.11 0.48 -19.59
N SER A 98 2.15 -0.14 -20.29
CA SER A 98 0.72 -0.01 -19.96
C SER A 98 0.38 -0.65 -18.61
N VAL A 99 1.00 -1.80 -18.29
CA VAL A 99 0.86 -2.45 -16.98
C VAL A 99 1.39 -1.55 -15.87
N GLU A 100 2.59 -0.97 -16.03
CA GLU A 100 3.19 -0.05 -15.06
C GLU A 100 2.30 1.18 -14.79
N TRP A 101 1.64 1.72 -15.82
CA TRP A 101 0.67 2.80 -15.66
C TRP A 101 -0.60 2.36 -14.93
N CYS A 102 -1.10 1.16 -15.22
CA CYS A 102 -2.24 0.58 -14.51
C CYS A 102 -1.90 0.37 -13.02
N GLU A 103 -0.72 -0.17 -12.71
CA GLU A 103 -0.23 -0.32 -11.34
C GLU A 103 -0.10 1.05 -10.67
N THR A 104 0.44 2.06 -11.36
CA THR A 104 0.57 3.43 -10.82
C THR A 104 -0.79 4.01 -10.44
N LEU A 105 -1.79 3.86 -11.31
CA LEU A 105 -3.16 4.29 -11.03
C LEU A 105 -3.76 3.52 -9.86
N LEU A 106 -3.64 2.19 -9.86
CA LEU A 106 -4.14 1.33 -8.79
C LEU A 106 -3.57 1.76 -7.44
N PHE A 107 -2.25 1.90 -7.35
CA PHE A 107 -1.59 2.29 -6.10
C PHE A 107 -1.83 3.74 -5.71
N THR A 108 -2.11 4.64 -6.66
CA THR A 108 -2.52 6.01 -6.36
C THR A 108 -3.84 6.05 -5.59
N PHE A 109 -4.81 5.21 -5.97
CA PHE A 109 -6.07 5.10 -5.25
C PHE A 109 -5.97 4.22 -4.01
N LEU A 110 -5.15 3.16 -4.06
CA LEU A 110 -5.04 2.18 -2.98
C LEU A 110 -4.23 2.70 -1.79
N LEU A 111 -3.17 3.48 -2.00
CA LEU A 111 -2.34 4.04 -0.92
C LEU A 111 -3.11 4.85 0.14
N PRO A 112 -3.98 5.82 -0.24
CA PRO A 112 -4.74 6.60 0.73
C PRO A 112 -5.94 5.84 1.31
N LEU A 113 -6.36 4.72 0.70
CA LEU A 113 -7.63 4.08 1.01
C LEU A 113 -7.74 3.56 2.45
N PRO A 114 -6.75 2.84 3.03
CA PRO A 114 -6.82 2.41 4.42
C PRO A 114 -6.83 3.58 5.41
N ALA A 115 -6.08 4.65 5.12
CA ALA A 115 -6.08 5.87 5.93
C ALA A 115 -7.43 6.60 5.87
N LEU A 116 -8.01 6.75 4.67
CA LEU A 116 -9.32 7.40 4.48
C LEU A 116 -10.44 6.61 5.16
N THR A 117 -10.43 5.28 5.03
CA THR A 117 -11.42 4.41 5.68
C THR A 117 -11.29 4.42 7.19
N PHE A 118 -10.08 4.54 7.73
CA PHE A 118 -9.86 4.74 9.17
C PHE A 118 -10.41 6.08 9.66
N VAL A 119 -10.15 7.17 8.93
CA VAL A 119 -10.71 8.51 9.24
C VAL A 119 -12.24 8.49 9.18
N TYR A 120 -12.82 7.80 8.19
CA TYR A 120 -14.26 7.62 8.09
C TYR A 120 -14.84 6.83 9.28
N ALA A 121 -14.17 5.75 9.71
CA ALA A 121 -14.57 5.00 10.89
C ALA A 121 -14.49 5.85 12.16
N LEU A 122 -13.46 6.70 12.29
CA LEU A 122 -13.34 7.66 13.39
C LEU A 122 -14.51 8.64 13.41
N TYR A 123 -14.86 9.20 12.25
CA TYR A 123 -15.99 10.11 12.12
C TYR A 123 -17.32 9.43 12.49
N GLN A 124 -17.57 8.24 11.97
CA GLN A 124 -18.81 7.48 12.21
C GLN A 124 -19.01 7.12 13.67
N ALA A 125 -17.93 6.82 14.41
CA ALA A 125 -18.04 6.43 15.81
C ALA A 125 -17.97 7.62 16.79
N TRP A 126 -17.79 8.85 16.28
CA TRP A 126 -17.94 10.10 17.05
C TRP A 126 -19.34 10.73 16.92
N LEU A 127 -20.19 10.19 16.04
CA LEU A 127 -21.51 10.71 15.66
C LEU A 127 -22.61 9.77 16.16
#